data_AF-A0A4Q9B9H3-F1
#
_entry.id   AF-A0A4Q9B9H3-F1
#
_cell.length_a   1.000
_cell.length_b   1.000
_cell.length_c   1.000
_cell.angle_alpha   90.00
_cell.angle_beta   90.00
_cell.angle_gamma   90.00
#
_symmetry.space_group_name_H-M   'P 1'
#
loop_
_entity.id
_entity.type
_entity.pdbx_description
1 polymer ?
#
loop_
_entity_poly.entity_id
_entity_poly.type
_entity_poly.pdbx_seq_one_letter_code
_entity_poly.pdbx_strand_id
1 'polypeptide(L)'
;MDSLVLNWTVVHPIDEESPFYGLSQKEIVNLQPEISAYLTGFDEVYSSIVVARISYAIQDFKFGFKFLPMYFSKSMRTDLDLSKLNLIDQE
;
A
#
# COMPACT_ATOMS: atom_id res chain seq x y z
N MET A 1 -20.68 2.99 -6.69
CA MET A 1 -20.41 1.58 -6.35
C MET A 1 -18.93 1.52 -6.06
N ASP A 2 -18.57 1.69 -4.80
CA ASP A 2 -17.16 1.68 -4.36
C ASP A 2 -16.77 0.23 -4.14
N SER A 3 -16.58 -0.49 -5.25
CA SER A 3 -16.15 -1.88 -5.23
C SER A 3 -14.63 -1.93 -5.29
N LEU A 4 -14.01 -2.57 -4.30
CA LEU A 4 -12.59 -2.90 -4.29
C LEU A 4 -12.37 -4.15 -5.17
N VAL A 5 -12.60 -4.01 -6.47
CA VAL A 5 -12.64 -5.16 -7.39
C VAL A 5 -11.26 -5.75 -7.71
N LEU A 6 -10.18 -4.99 -7.53
CA LEU A 6 -8.81 -5.35 -7.93
C LEU A 6 -7.79 -4.90 -6.87
N ASN A 7 -6.58 -4.47 -7.25
CA ASN A 7 -5.58 -3.97 -6.31
C ASN A 7 -5.80 -2.49 -5.96
N TRP A 8 -5.28 -2.08 -4.79
CA TRP A 8 -5.30 -0.70 -4.35
C TRP A 8 -3.95 -0.32 -3.74
N THR A 9 -3.37 0.78 -4.20
CA THR A 9 -2.20 1.40 -3.59
C THR A 9 -2.65 2.52 -2.67
N VAL A 10 -2.42 2.36 -1.36
CA VAL A 10 -2.70 3.38 -0.35
C VAL A 10 -1.49 4.30 -0.24
N VAL A 11 -1.73 5.61 -0.33
CA VAL A 11 -0.67 6.64 -0.28
C VAL A 11 -0.94 7.56 0.90
N HIS A 12 0.07 7.70 1.77
CA HIS A 12 0.13 8.73 2.80
C HIS A 12 1.12 9.82 2.36
N PRO A 13 0.67 11.01 1.93
CA PRO A 13 1.57 12.13 1.65
C PRO A 13 2.33 12.54 2.92
N ILE A 14 3.64 12.80 2.78
CA ILE A 14 4.45 13.35 3.88
C ILE A 14 4.44 14.87 3.76
N ASP A 15 3.35 15.49 4.20
CA ASP A 15 3.14 16.93 4.33
C ASP A 15 3.21 17.39 5.79
N GLU A 16 2.92 18.67 6.08
CA GLU A 16 3.03 19.27 7.41
C GLU A 16 2.18 18.59 8.50
N GLU A 17 1.14 17.83 8.12
CA GLU A 17 0.29 17.08 9.05
C GLU A 17 0.82 15.66 9.32
N SER A 18 1.82 15.21 8.55
CA SER A 18 2.41 13.89 8.71
C SER A 18 3.30 13.81 9.96
N PRO A 19 3.23 12.72 10.75
CA PRO A 19 4.18 12.47 11.83
C PRO A 19 5.62 12.21 11.33
N PHE A 20 5.81 12.00 10.02
CA PHE A 20 7.12 11.88 9.40
C PHE A 20 7.62 13.18 8.76
N TYR A 21 6.87 14.28 8.88
CA TYR A 21 7.25 15.56 8.29
C TYR A 21 8.58 16.07 8.84
N GLY A 22 9.46 16.53 7.93
CA GLY A 22 10.76 17.09 8.28
C GLY A 22 11.78 16.09 8.83
N LEU A 23 11.46 14.80 8.92
CA LEU A 23 12.39 13.76 9.37
C LEU A 23 13.22 13.21 8.22
N SER A 24 14.52 13.08 8.44
CA SER A 24 15.39 12.31 7.54
C SER A 24 15.18 10.81 7.71
N GLN A 25 15.59 10.03 6.70
CA GLN A 25 15.53 8.56 6.77
C GLN A 25 16.24 7.99 8.01
N LYS A 26 17.36 8.57 8.43
CA LYS A 26 18.10 8.12 9.62
C LYS A 26 17.30 8.35 10.90
N GLU A 27 16.62 9.49 11.00
CA GLU A 27 15.77 9.81 12.14
C GLU A 27 14.57 8.87 12.20
N ILE A 28 13.92 8.60 11.06
CA ILE A 28 12.82 7.63 10.98
C ILE A 28 13.28 6.23 11.43
N VAL A 29 14.46 5.77 11.00
CA VAL A 29 14.99 4.46 11.44
C VAL A 29 15.26 4.44 12.95
N ASN A 30 15.80 5.51 13.52
CA ASN A 30 16.08 5.60 14.95
C ASN A 30 14.81 5.64 15.81
N LEU A 31 13.72 6.19 15.29
CA LEU A 31 12.41 6.18 15.96
C LEU A 31 11.79 4.77 16.06
N GLN A 32 12.24 3.84 15.21
CA GLN A 32 11.68 2.49 15.09
C GLN A 32 10.14 2.48 15.02
N PRO A 33 9.55 3.20 14.05
CA PRO A 33 8.10 3.31 13.94
C PRO A 33 7.46 1.97 13.56
N GLU A 34 6.19 1.86 13.90
CA GLU A 34 5.30 0.80 13.45
C GLU A 34 4.07 1.43 12.80
N ILE A 35 3.74 1.00 11.58
CA ILE A 35 2.54 1.43 10.84
C ILE A 35 1.56 0.28 10.82
N SER A 36 0.42 0.44 11.50
CA SER A 36 -0.69 -0.50 11.41
C SER A 36 -1.71 -0.05 10.36
N ALA A 37 -2.05 -0.95 9.44
CA ALA A 37 -3.14 -0.76 8.48
C ALA A 37 -4.36 -1.60 8.88
N TYR A 38 -5.53 -0.96 8.86
CA TYR A 38 -6.82 -1.56 9.17
C TYR A 38 -7.76 -1.32 7.99
N LEU A 39 -8.26 -2.40 7.39
CA LEU A 39 -9.24 -2.35 6.32
C LEU A 39 -10.52 -3.04 6.78
N THR A 40 -11.65 -2.37 6.61
CA THR A 40 -12.98 -2.94 6.82
C THR A 40 -13.81 -2.78 5.57
N GLY A 41 -14.60 -3.78 5.22
CA GLY A 41 -15.44 -3.75 4.04
C GLY A 41 -16.65 -4.66 4.20
N PHE A 42 -17.70 -4.40 3.43
CA PHE A 42 -18.83 -5.31 3.33
C PHE A 42 -18.57 -6.30 2.20
N ASP A 43 -18.59 -7.58 2.52
CA ASP A 43 -18.49 -8.65 1.53
C ASP A 43 -19.90 -9.03 1.05
N GLU A 44 -20.19 -8.80 -0.24
CA GLU A 44 -21.51 -9.07 -0.81
C GLU A 44 -21.82 -10.58 -0.91
N VAL A 45 -20.80 -11.44 -1.05
CA VAL A 45 -20.98 -12.91 -1.17
C VAL A 45 -21.38 -13.51 0.17
N TYR A 46 -20.74 -13.06 1.25
CA TYR A 46 -21.01 -13.53 2.61
C TYR A 46 -22.04 -12.67 3.37
N SER A 47 -22.47 -11.55 2.77
CA SER A 47 -23.40 -10.57 3.37
C SER A 47 -22.97 -10.13 4.78
N SER A 48 -21.68 -9.90 4.97
CA SER A 48 -21.08 -9.61 6.28
C SER A 48 -19.97 -8.58 6.20
N ILE A 49 -19.70 -7.89 7.31
CA ILE A 49 -18.52 -7.02 7.42
C ILE A 49 -17.28 -7.88 7.65
N VAL A 50 -16.29 -7.72 6.79
CA VAL A 50 -14.96 -8.34 6.90
C VAL A 50 -13.93 -7.30 7.33
N VAL A 51 -12.92 -7.76 8.04
CA VAL A 51 -11.84 -6.93 8.57
C VAL A 51 -10.49 -7.57 8.27
N ALA A 52 -9.55 -6.79 7.75
CA ALA A 52 -8.16 -7.16 7.58
C ALA A 52 -7.27 -6.20 8.38
N ARG A 53 -6.23 -6.74 9.02
CA ARG A 53 -5.25 -5.96 9.78
C ARG A 53 -3.84 -6.45 9.43
N ILE A 54 -2.93 -5.50 9.25
CA ILE A 54 -1.51 -5.78 9.08
C ILE A 54 -0.71 -4.67 9.76
N SER A 55 0.50 -4.98 10.21
CA SER A 55 1.42 -4.00 10.77
C SER A 55 2.77 -4.11 10.07
N TYR A 56 3.41 -2.98 9.85
CA TYR A 56 4.71 -2.85 9.22
C TYR A 56 5.68 -2.21 10.22
N ALA A 57 6.75 -2.92 10.54
CA ALA A 57 7.83 -2.39 11.35
C ALA A 57 8.89 -1.75 10.45
N ILE A 58 9.85 -1.04 11.04
CA ILE A 58 10.93 -0.38 10.30
C ILE A 58 11.70 -1.29 9.32
N GLN A 59 11.82 -2.58 9.62
CA GLN A 59 12.47 -3.57 8.74
C GLN A 59 11.72 -3.80 7.42
N ASP A 60 10.42 -3.52 7.40
CA ASP A 60 9.55 -3.67 6.23
C ASP A 60 9.61 -2.42 5.33
N PHE A 61 10.17 -1.31 5.81
CA PHE A 61 10.18 -0.04 5.09
C PHE A 61 11.25 -0.08 3.98
N LYS A 62 10.86 0.40 2.79
CA LYS A 62 11.74 0.54 1.62
C LYS A 62 11.71 2.00 1.15
N PHE A 63 12.73 2.77 1.53
CA PHE A 63 12.85 4.18 1.17
C PHE A 63 13.41 4.35 -0.24
N GLY A 64 12.84 5.26 -1.03
CA GLY A 64 13.25 5.48 -2.42
C GLY A 64 12.84 4.34 -3.35
N PHE A 65 11.77 3.62 -3.02
CA PHE A 65 11.20 2.57 -3.85
C PHE A 65 9.76 2.91 -4.22
N LYS A 66 9.34 2.40 -5.38
CA LYS A 66 7.95 2.44 -5.87
C LYS A 66 7.47 1.04 -6.22
N PHE A 67 6.18 0.77 -6.07
CA PHE A 67 5.59 -0.48 -6.57
C PHE A 67 5.64 -0.53 -8.09
N LEU A 68 5.91 -1.72 -8.65
CA LEU A 68 5.80 -1.92 -10.08
C LEU A 68 4.33 -1.83 -10.54
N PRO A 69 4.05 -1.21 -11.70
CA PRO A 69 2.70 -1.21 -12.24
C PRO A 69 2.25 -2.64 -12.55
N MET A 70 1.01 -2.97 -12.16
CA MET A 70 0.42 -4.30 -12.40
C MET A 70 -0.52 -4.34 -13.61
N TYR A 71 -0.93 -3.18 -14.12
CA TYR A 71 -1.85 -3.06 -15.25
C TYR A 71 -1.11 -2.84 -16.56
N PHE A 72 -1.45 -3.64 -17.57
CA PHE A 72 -0.89 -3.53 -18.90
C PHE A 72 -2.00 -3.55 -19.95
N SER A 73 -1.98 -2.56 -20.85
CA SER A 73 -2.89 -2.57 -22.00
C SER A 73 -2.37 -3.51 -23.08
N LYS A 74 -3.21 -4.44 -23.52
CA LYS A 74 -2.98 -5.27 -24.71
C LYS A 74 -4.19 -5.18 -25.62
N SER A 75 -4.03 -4.42 -26.71
CA SER A 75 -5.06 -4.25 -27.74
C SER A 75 -6.41 -3.83 -27.16
N MET A 76 -7.36 -4.75 -27.01
CA MET A 76 -8.74 -4.51 -26.55
C MET A 76 -8.99 -4.94 -25.09
N ARG A 77 -7.95 -5.31 -24.34
CA ARG A 77 -8.08 -5.77 -22.94
C ARG A 77 -6.99 -5.20 -22.05
N THR A 78 -7.30 -5.10 -20.76
CA THR A 78 -6.33 -4.76 -19.71
C THR A 78 -5.98 -6.03 -18.96
N ASP A 79 -4.70 -6.39 -18.98
CA ASP A 79 -4.18 -7.53 -18.21
C ASP A 79 -3.70 -7.02 -16.84
N LEU A 80 -4.14 -7.68 -15.76
CA LEU A 80 -3.65 -7.48 -14.40
C LEU A 80 -2.66 -8.60 -14.05
N ASP A 81 -1.40 -8.25 -13.83
CA ASP A 81 -0.36 -9.21 -13.45
C ASP A 81 -0.18 -9.28 -11.93
N LEU A 82 -0.86 -10.24 -11.30
CA LEU A 82 -0.80 -10.45 -9.85
C LEU A 82 0.57 -10.90 -9.34
N SER A 83 1.45 -11.41 -10.20
CA SER A 83 2.82 -11.77 -9.80
C SER A 83 3.66 -10.56 -9.40
N LYS A 84 3.23 -9.36 -9.79
CA LYS A 84 3.90 -8.09 -9.48
C LYS A 84 3.42 -7.41 -8.20
N LEU A 85 2.47 -8.02 -7.46
CA LEU A 85 1.80 -7.40 -6.32
C LEU A 85 2.75 -6.83 -5.26
N ASN A 86 3.86 -7.51 -4.99
CA ASN A 86 4.86 -7.11 -4.00
C ASN A 86 6.20 -6.71 -4.63
N LEU A 87 6.26 -6.54 -5.95
CA LEU A 87 7.49 -6.16 -6.63
C LEU A 87 7.66 -4.64 -6.59
N ILE A 88 8.87 -4.23 -6.27
CA ILE A 88 9.27 -2.83 -6.11
C ILE A 88 10.47 -2.52 -7.00
N ASP A 89 10.59 -1.27 -7.41
CA ASP A 89 11.69 -0.71 -8.19
C ASP A 89 12.29 0.48 -7.46
N GLN A 90 13.61 0.63 -7.55
CA GLN A 90 14.30 1.76 -6.93
C GLN A 90 14.14 3.00 -7.82
N GLU A 91 13.80 4.13 -7.21
CA GLU A 91 13.70 5.41 -7.92
C GLU A 91 15.08 6.05 -8.19
#